data_AF-A0A660VHZ9-F1
#
_entry.id   AF-A0A660VHZ9-F1
#
_cell.length_a   1.000
_cell.length_b   1.000
_cell.length_c   1.000
_cell.angle_alpha   90.00
_cell.angle_beta   90.00
_cell.angle_gamma   90.00
#
_symmetry.space_group_name_H-M   'P 1'
#
loop_
_entity.id
_entity.type
_entity.pdbx_description
1 polymer ?
#
loop_
_entity_poly.entity_id
_entity_poly.type
_entity_poly.pdbx_seq_one_letter_code
_entity_poly.pdbx_strand_id
1 'polypeptide(L)'
;MGLCKGKPEKENFEGLLRLLGAVNRSIFVARSQRSLMRRICAAAVDEGGFNFAAYFQVAPRGEIRELAAAGSKPAQLDEKRLKEFCARIAQEKMRQRITMRKAGNVCILLPLWYRKRCYGALILCWEGTKRLGRKGVEIVEDVLGGVG
;
A
#
# COMPACT_ATOMS: atom_id res chain seq x y z
N MET A 1 20.93 32.51 11.04
CA MET A 1 19.53 32.31 10.60
C MET A 1 19.36 30.86 10.15
N GLY A 2 18.73 30.03 10.97
CA GLY A 2 18.61 28.58 10.77
C GLY A 2 17.43 28.23 9.88
N LEU A 3 17.71 27.74 8.66
CA LEU A 3 16.69 27.28 7.73
C LEU A 3 16.21 25.87 8.12
N CYS A 4 14.89 25.77 8.31
CA CYS A 4 14.12 24.61 8.74
C CYS A 4 14.42 23.35 7.90
N LYS A 5 15.23 22.43 8.43
CA LYS A 5 15.47 21.09 7.83
C LYS A 5 14.49 19.99 8.31
N GLY A 6 13.45 20.31 9.08
CA GLY A 6 12.63 19.30 9.80
C GLY A 6 11.15 19.15 9.42
N LYS A 7 10.62 19.87 8.42
CA LYS A 7 9.17 19.87 8.12
C LYS A 7 8.62 18.64 7.36
N PRO A 8 9.29 18.08 6.32
CA PRO A 8 8.66 17.04 5.50
C PRO A 8 8.53 15.68 6.22
N GLU A 9 9.39 15.39 7.20
CA GLU A 9 9.37 14.09 7.89
C GLU A 9 8.25 13.99 8.93
N LYS A 10 7.95 15.09 9.65
CA LYS A 10 6.86 15.14 10.63
C LYS A 10 5.48 15.05 9.97
N GLU A 11 5.26 15.78 8.88
CA GLU A 11 3.98 15.75 8.13
C GLU A 11 3.70 14.36 7.54
N ASN A 12 4.73 13.65 7.08
CA ASN A 12 4.61 12.29 6.59
C ASN A 12 4.28 11.29 7.71
N PHE A 13 4.79 11.52 8.92
CA PHE A 13 4.52 10.66 10.07
C PHE A 13 3.08 10.86 10.59
N GLU A 14 2.60 12.10 10.63
CA GLU A 14 1.20 12.38 11.00
C GLU A 14 0.20 11.81 10.00
N GLY A 15 0.50 11.90 8.69
CA GLY A 15 -0.32 11.25 7.65
C GLY A 15 -0.39 9.74 7.83
N LEU A 16 0.74 9.12 8.18
CA LEU A 16 0.78 7.70 8.50
C LEU A 16 -0.07 7.38 9.74
N LEU A 17 0.06 8.12 10.84
CA LEU A 17 -0.76 7.91 12.04
C LEU A 17 -2.27 8.04 11.75
N ARG A 18 -2.67 9.00 10.90
CA ARG A 18 -4.06 9.13 10.46
C ARG A 18 -4.51 7.92 9.65
N LEU A 19 -3.70 7.47 8.69
CA LEU A 19 -3.95 6.24 7.93
C LEU A 19 -4.13 5.04 8.87
N LEU A 20 -3.29 4.89 9.90
CA LEU A 20 -3.40 3.81 10.88
C LEU A 20 -4.73 3.88 11.65
N GLY A 21 -5.11 5.06 12.14
CA GLY A 21 -6.41 5.27 12.77
C GLY A 21 -7.58 4.94 11.84
N ALA A 22 -7.48 5.31 10.56
CA ALA A 22 -8.48 5.05 9.54
C ALA A 22 -8.63 3.57 9.21
N VAL A 23 -7.52 2.83 9.09
CA VAL A 23 -7.49 1.39 8.89
C VAL A 23 -8.18 0.70 10.07
N ASN A 24 -7.84 1.08 11.30
CA ASN A 24 -8.48 0.53 12.49
C ASN A 24 -10.00 0.77 12.49
N ARG A 25 -10.45 2.01 12.25
CA ARG A 25 -11.89 2.30 12.10
C ARG A 25 -12.52 1.45 10.99
N SER A 26 -11.83 1.26 9.88
CA SER A 26 -12.30 0.48 8.74
C SER A 26 -12.51 -1.00 9.08
N ILE A 27 -11.64 -1.59 9.90
CA ILE A 27 -11.79 -2.97 10.38
C ILE A 27 -13.10 -3.13 11.16
N PHE A 28 -13.43 -2.17 12.04
CA PHE A 28 -14.66 -2.24 12.84
C PHE A 28 -15.95 -2.08 12.01
N VAL A 29 -15.94 -1.25 10.96
CA VAL A 29 -17.16 -0.94 10.19
C VAL A 29 -17.34 -1.78 8.92
N ALA A 30 -16.29 -2.45 8.45
CA ALA A 30 -16.34 -3.22 7.22
C ALA A 30 -17.24 -4.46 7.38
N ARG A 31 -18.09 -4.70 6.37
CA ARG A 31 -19.01 -5.84 6.32
C ARG A 31 -18.50 -6.99 5.43
N SER A 32 -17.38 -6.79 4.75
CA SER A 32 -16.75 -7.77 3.87
C SER A 32 -15.30 -7.38 3.59
N GLN A 33 -14.48 -8.34 3.14
CA GLN A 33 -13.10 -8.09 2.71
C GLN A 33 -13.04 -7.01 1.63
N ARG A 34 -13.95 -7.02 0.66
CA ARG A 34 -14.02 -5.98 -0.38
C ARG A 34 -14.33 -4.60 0.19
N SER A 35 -15.25 -4.53 1.15
CA SER A 35 -15.57 -3.27 1.84
C SER A 35 -14.36 -2.75 2.63
N LEU A 36 -13.66 -3.64 3.35
CA LEU A 36 -12.47 -3.30 4.11
C LEU A 36 -11.36 -2.76 3.20
N MET A 37 -11.02 -3.49 2.13
CA MET A 37 -9.93 -3.12 1.23
C MET A 37 -10.22 -1.81 0.50
N ARG A 38 -11.48 -1.56 0.11
CA ARG A 38 -11.89 -0.26 -0.46
C ARG A 38 -11.64 0.89 0.52
N ARG A 39 -11.99 0.71 1.78
CA ARG A 39 -11.79 1.74 2.82
C ARG A 39 -10.30 1.96 3.11
N ILE A 40 -9.50 0.89 3.14
CA ILE A 40 -8.05 0.98 3.32
C ILE A 40 -7.40 1.73 2.14
N CYS A 41 -7.78 1.42 0.89
CA CYS A 41 -7.27 2.15 -0.28
C CYS A 41 -7.66 3.64 -0.23
N ALA A 42 -8.91 3.95 0.11
CA ALA A 42 -9.36 5.33 0.27
C ALA A 42 -8.58 6.06 1.36
N ALA A 43 -8.47 5.47 2.55
CA ALA A 43 -7.69 6.03 3.66
C ALA A 43 -6.23 6.28 3.30
N ALA A 44 -5.60 5.40 2.50
CA ALA A 44 -4.24 5.60 2.05
C ALA A 44 -4.10 6.89 1.22
N VAL A 45 -5.05 7.15 0.33
CA VAL A 45 -5.04 8.36 -0.49
C VAL A 45 -5.44 9.59 0.31
N ASP A 46 -6.56 9.52 1.02
CA ASP A 46 -7.19 10.67 1.68
C ASP A 46 -6.46 11.09 2.96
N GLU A 47 -5.99 10.12 3.76
CA GLU A 47 -5.38 10.37 5.06
C GLU A 47 -3.86 10.14 5.06
N GLY A 48 -3.40 9.13 4.30
CA GLY A 48 -2.00 8.69 4.23
C GLY A 48 -1.11 9.48 3.27
N GLY A 49 -1.69 10.32 2.41
CA GLY A 49 -0.93 11.17 1.48
C GLY A 49 -0.36 10.44 0.27
N PHE A 50 -0.86 9.23 -0.03
CA PHE A 50 -0.52 8.51 -1.25
C PHE A 50 -1.30 9.06 -2.44
N ASN A 51 -0.70 9.05 -3.63
CA ASN A 51 -1.39 9.47 -4.86
C ASN A 51 -2.32 8.38 -5.39
N PHE A 52 -1.99 7.12 -5.12
CA PHE A 52 -2.77 5.97 -5.56
C PHE A 52 -2.57 4.78 -4.62
N ALA A 53 -3.64 4.02 -4.40
CA ALA A 53 -3.61 2.78 -3.65
C ALA A 53 -4.49 1.73 -4.33
N ALA A 54 -4.04 0.48 -4.40
CA ALA A 54 -4.83 -0.63 -4.94
C ALA A 54 -4.55 -1.95 -4.24
N TYR A 55 -5.60 -2.74 -4.06
CA TYR A 55 -5.53 -4.09 -3.51
C TYR A 55 -5.93 -5.13 -4.54
N PHE A 56 -5.03 -6.08 -4.75
CA PHE A 56 -5.22 -7.24 -5.62
C PHE A 56 -5.38 -8.48 -4.76
N GLN A 57 -6.49 -9.18 -4.92
CA GLN A 57 -6.73 -10.46 -4.27
C GLN A 57 -6.08 -11.58 -5.10
N VAL A 58 -5.41 -12.50 -4.40
CA VAL A 58 -4.86 -13.73 -4.98
C VAL A 58 -5.77 -14.89 -4.58
N ALA A 59 -6.40 -15.51 -5.57
CA ALA A 59 -7.21 -16.70 -5.39
C ALA A 59 -6.33 -17.92 -5.08
N PRO A 60 -6.86 -18.98 -4.44
CA PRO A 60 -6.07 -20.18 -4.15
C PRO A 60 -5.53 -20.88 -5.40
N ARG A 61 -6.17 -20.66 -6.56
CA ARG A 61 -5.72 -21.19 -7.87
C ARG A 61 -4.72 -20.27 -8.58
N GLY A 62 -4.26 -19.21 -7.92
CA GLY A 62 -3.30 -18.25 -8.46
C GLY A 62 -3.90 -17.13 -9.32
N GLU A 63 -5.21 -17.14 -9.54
CA GLU A 63 -5.90 -16.04 -10.23
C GLU A 63 -5.79 -14.74 -9.43
N ILE A 64 -5.53 -13.63 -10.12
CA ILE A 64 -5.36 -12.32 -9.52
C ILE A 64 -6.49 -11.41 -9.97
N ARG A 65 -7.15 -10.78 -9.01
CA ARG A 65 -8.25 -9.84 -9.27
C ARG A 65 -8.06 -8.55 -8.50
N GLU A 66 -8.19 -7.41 -9.17
CA GLU A 66 -8.29 -6.12 -8.48
C GLU A 66 -9.62 -6.07 -7.71
N LEU A 67 -9.54 -5.90 -6.38
CA LEU A 67 -10.71 -5.85 -5.50
C LEU A 67 -11.08 -4.41 -5.14
N ALA A 68 -10.07 -3.55 -5.05
CA ALA A 68 -10.19 -2.16 -4.65
C ALA A 68 -9.06 -1.32 -5.23
N ALA A 69 -9.37 -0.07 -5.58
CA ALA A 69 -8.41 0.95 -5.93
C ALA A 69 -8.95 2.33 -5.52
N ALA A 70 -8.06 3.28 -5.26
CA ALA A 70 -8.35 4.68 -4.95
C ALA A 70 -7.23 5.59 -5.46
N GLY A 71 -7.58 6.85 -5.74
CA GLY A 71 -6.64 7.86 -6.23
C GLY A 71 -6.35 7.78 -7.73
N SER A 72 -5.36 8.56 -8.16
CA SER A 72 -4.99 8.71 -9.56
C SER A 72 -3.90 7.73 -9.94
N LYS A 73 -4.28 6.67 -10.67
CA LYS A 73 -3.35 5.65 -11.15
C LYS A 73 -2.21 6.31 -11.95
N PRO A 74 -0.93 6.08 -11.60
CA PRO A 74 0.19 6.64 -12.35
C PRO A 74 0.14 6.14 -13.80
N ALA A 75 0.30 7.03 -14.78
CA ALA A 75 0.23 6.66 -16.20
C ALA A 75 1.23 5.54 -16.59
N GLN A 76 2.34 5.42 -15.86
CA GLN A 76 3.37 4.41 -16.11
C GLN A 76 3.11 3.07 -15.40
N LEU A 77 2.09 2.99 -14.54
CA LEU A 77 1.70 1.82 -13.79
C LEU A 77 0.69 1.00 -14.61
N ASP A 78 1.16 0.29 -15.62
CA ASP A 78 0.31 -0.56 -16.46
C ASP A 78 -0.32 -1.72 -15.66
N GLU A 79 -1.58 -2.05 -15.94
CA GLU A 79 -2.30 -3.20 -15.38
C GLU A 79 -1.57 -4.52 -15.64
N LYS A 80 -0.93 -4.67 -16.81
CA LYS A 80 -0.14 -5.87 -17.12
C LYS A 80 1.02 -6.06 -16.13
N ARG A 81 1.72 -4.98 -15.80
CA ARG A 81 2.81 -4.99 -14.81
C ARG A 81 2.30 -5.28 -13.40
N LEU A 82 1.18 -4.69 -13.02
CA LEU A 82 0.55 -4.96 -11.71
C LEU A 82 0.22 -6.45 -11.57
N LYS A 83 -0.35 -7.05 -12.63
CA LYS A 83 -0.61 -8.50 -12.68
C LYS A 83 0.67 -9.33 -12.64
N GLU A 84 1.72 -8.96 -13.38
CA GLU A 84 3.02 -9.63 -13.33
C GLU A 84 3.64 -9.59 -11.91
N PHE A 85 3.58 -8.44 -11.24
CA PHE A 85 4.06 -8.33 -9.86
C PHE A 85 3.24 -9.19 -8.91
N CYS A 86 1.91 -9.12 -9.00
CA CYS A 86 1.03 -9.94 -8.19
C CYS A 86 1.26 -11.44 -8.44
N ALA A 87 1.54 -11.84 -9.68
CA ALA A 87 1.85 -13.22 -10.05
C ALA A 87 3.16 -13.70 -9.41
N ARG A 88 4.18 -12.84 -9.34
CA ARG A 88 5.45 -13.16 -8.67
C ARG A 88 5.28 -13.37 -7.16
N ILE A 89 4.42 -12.58 -6.51
CA ILE A 89 4.09 -12.76 -5.09
C ILE A 89 3.29 -14.04 -4.89
N ALA A 90 2.27 -14.26 -5.72
CA ALA A 90 1.38 -15.42 -5.65
C ALA A 90 2.13 -16.75 -5.78
N GLN A 91 3.24 -16.78 -6.52
CA GLN A 91 4.10 -17.96 -6.66
C GLN A 91 4.97 -18.25 -5.43
N GLU A 92 4.78 -17.55 -4.32
CA GLU A 92 5.57 -17.66 -3.07
C GLU A 92 7.07 -17.43 -3.21
N LYS A 93 7.53 -17.03 -4.39
CA LYS A 93 8.92 -16.69 -4.68
C LYS A 93 9.38 -15.42 -3.98
N MET A 94 8.46 -14.65 -3.39
CA MET A 94 8.73 -13.32 -2.82
C MET A 94 7.87 -13.05 -1.58
N ARG A 95 8.46 -13.22 -0.40
CA ARG A 95 7.87 -12.82 0.89
C ARG A 95 8.23 -11.39 1.32
N GLN A 96 9.20 -10.76 0.66
CA GLN A 96 9.72 -9.45 1.05
C GLN A 96 9.06 -8.32 0.24
N ARG A 97 8.95 -7.14 0.86
CA ARG A 97 8.52 -5.89 0.21
C ARG A 97 9.38 -5.57 -0.99
N ILE A 98 8.73 -5.06 -2.04
CA ILE A 98 9.41 -4.45 -3.17
C ILE A 98 9.12 -2.95 -3.16
N THR A 99 10.18 -2.15 -3.08
CA THR A 99 10.09 -0.72 -3.38
C THR A 99 10.61 -0.50 -4.79
N MET A 100 9.77 0.02 -5.67
CA MET A 100 10.16 0.38 -7.03
C MET A 100 10.15 1.91 -7.16
N ARG A 101 11.17 2.46 -7.79
CA ARG A 101 11.16 3.85 -8.24
C ARG A 101 11.09 3.87 -9.75
N LYS A 102 10.10 4.57 -10.31
CA LYS A 102 9.97 4.72 -11.75
C LYS A 102 9.44 6.10 -12.11
N ALA A 103 10.19 6.82 -12.94
CA ALA A 103 9.81 8.14 -13.46
C ALA A 103 9.35 9.12 -12.36
N GLY A 104 10.07 9.16 -11.22
CA GLY A 104 9.72 10.01 -10.09
C GLY A 104 8.68 9.43 -9.13
N ASN A 105 7.89 8.44 -9.53
CA ASN A 105 6.94 7.77 -8.64
C ASN A 105 7.60 6.62 -7.87
N VAL A 106 7.35 6.57 -6.56
CA VAL A 106 7.72 5.44 -5.72
C VAL A 106 6.49 4.58 -5.52
N CYS A 107 6.63 3.28 -5.77
CA CYS A 107 5.60 2.28 -5.55
C CYS A 107 6.12 1.30 -4.49
N ILE A 108 5.39 1.16 -3.39
CA ILE A 108 5.58 0.06 -2.46
C ILE A 108 4.54 -1.00 -2.79
N LEU A 109 5.00 -2.24 -2.85
CA LEU A 109 4.16 -3.40 -2.93
C LEU A 109 4.31 -4.23 -1.65
N LEU A 110 3.17 -4.41 -0.97
CA LEU A 110 3.04 -5.07 0.32
C LEU A 110 2.24 -6.35 0.12
N PRO A 111 2.89 -7.51 0.09
CA PRO A 111 2.18 -8.77 0.02
C PRO A 111 1.51 -9.07 1.37
N LEU A 112 0.21 -9.40 1.35
CA LEU A 112 -0.56 -9.74 2.54
C LEU A 112 -0.56 -11.25 2.73
N TRP A 113 0.17 -11.69 3.74
CA TRP A 113 0.33 -13.10 4.09
C TRP A 113 -0.44 -13.42 5.36
N TYR A 114 -1.14 -14.55 5.37
CA TYR A 114 -1.60 -15.17 6.61
C TYR A 114 -1.19 -16.64 6.62
N ARG A 115 -0.43 -17.02 7.65
CA ARG A 115 0.28 -18.30 7.75
C ARG A 115 1.18 -18.53 6.52
N LYS A 116 0.95 -19.62 5.78
CA LYS A 116 1.73 -19.98 4.59
C LYS A 116 1.11 -19.47 3.28
N ARG A 117 0.01 -18.72 3.33
CA ARG A 117 -0.75 -18.34 2.14
C ARG A 117 -0.72 -16.83 1.92
N CYS A 118 -0.46 -16.43 0.68
CA CYS A 118 -0.67 -15.06 0.23
C CYS A 118 -2.14 -14.87 -0.15
N TYR A 119 -2.79 -13.84 0.42
CA TYR A 119 -4.19 -13.50 0.15
C TYR A 119 -4.31 -12.38 -0.86
N GLY A 120 -3.24 -11.61 -1.06
CA GLY A 120 -3.25 -10.49 -1.97
C GLY A 120 -2.01 -9.61 -1.85
N ALA A 121 -2.04 -8.50 -2.57
CA ALA A 121 -1.01 -7.48 -2.51
C ALA A 121 -1.66 -6.10 -2.46
N LEU A 122 -1.21 -5.28 -1.52
CA LEU A 122 -1.53 -3.86 -1.48
C LEU A 122 -0.41 -3.07 -2.15
N ILE A 123 -0.79 -2.14 -3.01
CA ILE A 123 0.11 -1.32 -3.79
C ILE A 123 -0.15 0.12 -3.40
N LEU A 124 0.90 0.84 -3.01
CA LEU A 124 0.86 2.22 -2.57
C LEU A 124 1.83 3.03 -3.43
N CYS A 125 1.35 4.08 -4.07
CA CYS A 125 2.14 4.92 -4.96
C CYS A 125 2.15 6.37 -4.49
N TRP A 126 3.30 7.02 -4.58
CA TRP A 126 3.41 8.47 -4.36
C TRP A 126 4.51 9.10 -5.20
N GLU A 127 4.41 10.42 -5.39
CA GLU A 127 5.38 11.20 -6.14
C GLU A 127 6.63 11.57 -5.28
N GLY A 128 7.81 11.44 -5.88
CA GLY A 128 9.12 11.31 -5.23
C GLY A 128 9.67 12.50 -4.44
N THR A 129 8.86 13.52 -4.15
CA THR A 129 9.23 14.66 -3.28
C THR A 129 8.78 14.46 -1.83
N LYS A 130 7.69 13.72 -1.57
CA LYS A 130 7.26 13.34 -0.21
C LYS A 130 7.91 12.02 0.20
N ARG A 131 9.11 12.06 0.78
CA ARG A 131 9.77 10.83 1.26
C ARG A 131 9.08 10.30 2.52
N LEU A 132 8.35 9.18 2.41
CA LEU A 132 8.31 8.23 3.52
C LEU A 132 9.76 7.82 3.80
N GLY A 133 10.30 8.26 4.94
CA GLY A 133 11.60 7.80 5.42
C GLY A 133 11.54 6.28 5.67
N ARG A 134 12.71 5.64 5.80
CA ARG A 134 12.80 4.18 6.02
C ARG A 134 11.86 3.69 7.14
N LYS A 135 11.80 4.43 8.26
CA LYS A 135 10.89 4.19 9.39
C LYS A 135 9.40 4.25 9.03
N GLY A 136 9.00 5.21 8.19
CA GLY A 136 7.62 5.32 7.75
C GLY A 136 7.20 4.12 6.90
N VAL A 137 8.11 3.59 6.08
CA VAL A 137 7.84 2.38 5.30
C VAL A 137 7.75 1.14 6.21
N GLU A 138 8.61 1.03 7.21
CA GLU A 138 8.57 -0.05 8.22
C GLU A 138 7.23 -0.03 9.00
N ILE A 139 6.74 1.14 9.41
CA ILE A 139 5.46 1.25 10.12
C ILE A 139 4.27 0.87 9.23
N VAL A 140 4.29 1.26 7.94
CA VAL A 140 3.27 0.82 6.98
C VAL A 140 3.29 -0.70 6.83
N GLU A 141 4.48 -1.32 6.80
CA GLU A 141 4.63 -2.78 6.76
C GLU A 141 4.12 -3.46 8.03
N ASP A 142 4.51 -2.99 9.20
CA ASP A 142 4.11 -3.61 10.47
C ASP A 142 2.59 -3.59 10.64
N VAL A 143 1.96 -2.48 10.26
CA VAL A 143 0.52 -2.39 10.42
C VAL A 143 -0.21 -3.14 9.33
N LEU A 144 0.14 -2.96 8.06
CA LEU A 144 -0.61 -3.60 6.96
C LEU A 144 -0.25 -5.07 6.77
N GLY A 145 0.97 -5.47 7.11
CA GLY A 145 1.44 -6.86 7.12
C GLY A 145 0.96 -7.67 8.33
N GLY A 146 0.56 -7.01 9.42
CA GLY A 146 -0.01 -7.63 10.61
C GLY A 146 -1.53 -7.87 10.57
N VAL A 147 -2.28 -7.34 9.58
CA VAL A 147 -3.75 -7.51 9.47
C VAL A 147 -4.17 -8.81 8.75
N GLY A 148 -3.30 -9.81 8.74
CA GLY A 148 -3.55 -11.12 8.12
C GLY A 148 -4.16 -12.12 9.09
#